data_AF-A0A7X3UDI6-F1
#
_entry.id   AF-A0A7X3UDI6-F1
#
_cell.length_a   1.000
_cell.length_b   1.000
_cell.length_c   1.000
_cell.angle_alpha   90.00
_cell.angle_beta   90.00
_cell.angle_gamma   90.00
#
_symmetry.space_group_name_H-M   'P 1'
#
loop_
_entity.id
_entity.type
_entity.pdbx_description
1 polymer ?
#
loop_
_entity_poly.entity_id
_entity_poly.type
_entity_poly.pdbx_seq_one_letter_code
_entity_poly.pdbx_strand_id
1 'polypeptide(L)'
;EAVIKGFEDTIAESTNATTFTLTIFACVIACGMVYNGARIALAERNREMASLRVLGFTEREISVVLLGEQAIITLLSIPIGFLIGWALCYLAVDATAQELFRMPLVITGKTYAFAFLVVTAAAVASAYIVHRKLRYLDLVGVLKTQE
;
A
#
# COMPACT_ATOMS: atom_id res chain seq x y z
N GLU A 1 -20.11 -37.89 -11.49
CA GLU A 1 -20.42 -36.44 -11.45
C GLU A 1 -20.57 -35.89 -10.03
N ALA A 2 -21.40 -36.46 -9.14
CA ALA A 2 -21.56 -35.95 -7.77
C ALA A 2 -20.27 -35.93 -6.93
N VAL A 3 -19.40 -36.94 -7.09
CA VAL A 3 -18.10 -37.02 -6.37
C VAL A 3 -17.10 -35.97 -6.88
N ILE A 4 -17.12 -35.65 -8.18
CA ILE A 4 -16.22 -34.63 -8.77
C ILE A 4 -16.68 -33.23 -8.34
N LYS A 5 -17.99 -32.95 -8.37
CA LYS A 5 -18.55 -31.68 -7.86
C LYS A 5 -18.24 -31.44 -6.39
N GLY A 6 -18.41 -32.45 -5.53
CA GLY A 6 -18.07 -32.30 -4.10
C GLY A 6 -16.58 -32.04 -3.85
N PHE A 7 -15.70 -32.57 -4.70
CA PHE A 7 -14.26 -32.33 -4.64
C PHE A 7 -13.89 -30.93 -5.14
N GLU A 8 -14.50 -30.47 -6.24
CA GLU A 8 -14.36 -29.10 -6.75
C GLU A 8 -14.85 -28.06 -5.74
N ASP A 9 -16.01 -28.29 -5.11
CA ASP A 9 -16.58 -27.39 -4.10
C ASP A 9 -15.67 -27.27 -2.87
N THR A 10 -15.12 -28.41 -2.40
CA THR A 10 -14.22 -28.44 -1.24
C THR A 10 -12.90 -27.71 -1.53
N ILE A 11 -12.32 -27.92 -2.71
CA ILE A 11 -11.10 -27.22 -3.15
C ILE A 11 -11.38 -25.72 -3.30
N ALA A 12 -12.49 -25.35 -3.95
CA ALA A 12 -12.86 -23.96 -4.15
C ALA A 12 -13.08 -23.22 -2.82
N GLU A 13 -13.74 -23.85 -1.85
CA GLU A 13 -13.98 -23.27 -0.53
C GLU A 13 -12.67 -23.08 0.25
N SER A 14 -11.79 -24.09 0.25
CA SER A 14 -10.47 -24.01 0.90
C SER A 14 -9.56 -22.96 0.26
N THR A 15 -9.52 -22.88 -1.08
CA THR A 15 -8.77 -21.86 -1.81
C THR A 15 -9.33 -20.46 -1.54
N ASN A 16 -10.65 -20.27 -1.55
CA ASN A 16 -11.27 -18.97 -1.26
C ASN A 16 -10.97 -18.49 0.16
N ALA A 17 -11.04 -19.37 1.16
CA ALA A 17 -10.73 -19.03 2.54
C ALA A 17 -9.25 -18.58 2.71
N THR A 18 -8.34 -19.29 2.04
CA THR A 18 -6.90 -18.96 2.06
C THR A 18 -6.63 -17.63 1.34
N THR A 19 -7.19 -17.44 0.14
CA THR A 19 -7.05 -16.19 -0.63
C THR A 19 -7.62 -15.00 0.14
N PHE A 20 -8.77 -15.15 0.79
CA PHE A 20 -9.38 -14.09 1.60
C PHE A 20 -8.47 -13.67 2.75
N THR A 21 -7.94 -14.65 3.49
CA THR A 21 -7.03 -14.41 4.62
C THR A 21 -5.75 -13.71 4.17
N LEU A 22 -5.11 -14.19 3.10
CA LEU A 22 -3.91 -13.57 2.54
C LEU A 22 -4.17 -12.15 2.04
N THR A 23 -5.34 -11.91 1.44
CA THR A 23 -5.74 -10.57 0.96
C THR A 23 -5.86 -9.59 2.12
N ILE A 24 -6.43 -10.00 3.25
CA ILE A 24 -6.51 -9.17 4.46
C ILE A 24 -5.11 -8.82 4.95
N PHE A 25 -4.21 -9.80 5.10
CA PHE A 25 -2.84 -9.53 5.54
C PHE A 25 -2.12 -8.59 4.57
N ALA A 26 -2.25 -8.80 3.26
CA ALA A 26 -1.66 -7.93 2.25
C ALA A 26 -2.16 -6.48 2.39
N CYS A 27 -3.46 -6.28 2.62
CA CYS A 27 -4.02 -4.94 2.85
C CYS A 27 -3.42 -4.28 4.10
N VAL A 28 -3.33 -5.01 5.21
CA VAL A 28 -2.77 -4.50 6.48
C VAL A 28 -1.29 -4.13 6.31
N ILE A 29 -0.51 -4.98 5.65
CA ILE A 29 0.92 -4.74 5.39
C ILE A 29 1.08 -3.51 4.48
N ALA A 30 0.30 -3.41 3.41
CA ALA A 30 0.34 -2.26 2.50
C ALA A 30 0.03 -0.95 3.25
N CYS A 31 -1.05 -0.90 4.03
CA CYS A 31 -1.38 0.24 4.88
C CYS A 31 -0.26 0.59 5.86
N GLY A 32 0.30 -0.41 6.54
CA GLY A 32 1.39 -0.22 7.51
C GLY A 32 2.67 0.31 6.85
N MET A 33 3.02 -0.20 5.67
CA MET A 33 4.20 0.23 4.91
C MET A 33 4.07 1.69 4.46
N VAL A 34 2.93 2.06 3.88
CA VAL A 34 2.65 3.44 3.45
C VAL A 34 2.64 4.40 4.66
N TYR A 35 2.04 3.99 5.78
CA TYR A 35 2.05 4.78 7.02
C TYR A 35 3.46 5.01 7.54
N ASN A 36 4.29 3.95 7.56
CA ASN A 36 5.67 4.05 8.02
C ASN A 36 6.50 4.95 7.09
N GLY A 37 6.36 4.82 5.77
CA GLY A 37 7.03 5.69 4.81
C GLY A 37 6.68 7.16 5.02
N ALA A 38 5.38 7.46 5.14
CA ALA A 38 4.94 8.82 5.39
C ALA A 38 5.39 9.36 6.77
N ARG A 39 5.48 8.49 7.80
CA ARG A 39 6.01 8.86 9.11
C ARG A 39 7.52 9.13 9.06
N ILE A 40 8.29 8.34 8.32
CA ILE A 40 9.76 8.51 8.16
C ILE A 40 10.03 9.83 7.45
N ALA A 41 9.36 10.08 6.33
CA ALA A 41 9.51 11.34 5.58
C ALA A 41 9.16 12.56 6.45
N LEU A 42 8.26 12.41 7.42
CA LEU A 42 7.97 13.42 8.44
C LEU A 42 9.06 13.59 9.50
N ALA A 43 9.66 12.48 9.94
CA ALA A 43 10.70 12.49 10.95
C ALA A 43 11.99 13.14 10.43
N GLU A 44 12.37 12.82 9.19
CA GLU A 44 13.48 13.47 8.48
C GLU A 44 13.26 14.97 8.37
N ARG A 45 12.01 15.36 8.14
CA ARG A 45 11.60 16.74 8.00
C ARG A 45 11.68 17.59 9.27
N ASN A 46 11.65 17.03 10.49
CA ASN A 46 11.94 17.86 11.68
C ASN A 46 13.34 18.47 11.62
N ARG A 47 14.30 17.80 10.98
CA ARG A 47 15.65 18.34 10.75
C ARG A 47 15.68 19.37 9.63
N GLU A 48 14.92 19.16 8.55
CA GLU A 48 14.91 20.06 7.38
C GLU A 48 13.98 21.27 7.55
N MET A 49 12.92 21.18 8.35
CA MET A 49 12.02 22.31 8.66
C MET A 49 12.75 23.42 9.40
N ALA A 50 13.79 23.10 10.18
CA ALA A 50 14.62 24.10 10.83
C ALA A 50 15.37 24.98 9.81
N SER A 51 15.90 24.40 8.73
CA SER A 51 16.58 25.18 7.68
C SER A 51 15.58 25.87 6.74
N LEU A 52 14.46 25.22 6.40
CA LEU A 52 13.43 25.78 5.51
C LEU A 52 12.62 26.92 6.17
N ARG A 53 12.40 26.89 7.49
CA ARG A 53 11.80 28.02 8.22
C ARG A 53 12.70 29.26 8.21
N VAL A 54 14.03 29.09 8.22
CA VAL A 54 14.99 30.20 8.07
C VAL A 54 14.91 30.82 6.67
N LEU A 55 14.55 30.04 5.66
CA LEU A 55 14.28 30.50 4.28
C LEU A 55 12.86 31.07 4.09
N GLY A 56 12.00 31.04 5.13
CA GLY A 56 10.67 31.64 5.11
C GLY A 56 9.53 30.76 4.59
N PHE A 57 9.75 29.45 4.39
CA PHE A 57 8.69 28.54 3.93
C PHE A 57 7.67 28.21 5.03
N THR A 58 6.40 28.09 4.64
CA THR A 58 5.30 27.68 5.53
C THR A 58 5.20 26.16 5.66
N GLU A 59 4.70 25.66 6.79
CA GLU A 59 4.54 24.22 7.01
C GLU A 59 3.64 23.52 5.96
N ARG A 60 2.68 24.27 5.39
CA ARG A 60 1.81 23.80 4.31
C ARG A 60 2.56 23.57 3.01
N GLU A 61 3.39 24.52 2.59
CA GLU A 61 4.17 24.40 1.34
C GLU A 61 5.10 23.19 1.39
N ILE A 62 5.80 23.02 2.50
CA ILE A 62 6.68 21.87 2.69
C ILE A 62 5.83 20.57 2.71
N SER A 63 4.58 20.59 3.24
CA SER A 63 3.68 19.41 3.27
C SER A 63 3.26 18.99 1.87
N VAL A 64 3.01 19.95 1.00
CA VAL A 64 2.63 19.69 -0.39
C VAL A 64 3.79 19.10 -1.17
N VAL A 65 5.01 19.62 -1.01
CA VAL A 65 6.21 19.10 -1.70
C VAL A 65 6.44 17.63 -1.34
N LEU A 66 6.42 17.31 -0.04
CA LEU A 66 6.70 15.97 0.46
C LEU A 66 5.61 14.95 0.09
N LEU A 67 4.33 15.33 0.22
CA LEU A 67 3.23 14.48 -0.22
C LEU A 67 3.23 14.31 -1.74
N GLY A 68 3.68 15.31 -2.49
CA GLY A 68 3.89 15.24 -3.93
C GLY A 68 4.97 14.21 -4.30
N GLU A 69 6.11 14.23 -3.62
CA GLU A 69 7.16 13.23 -3.81
C GLU A 69 6.67 11.81 -3.51
N GLN A 70 6.01 11.63 -2.36
CA GLN A 70 5.40 10.34 -2.00
C GLN A 70 4.34 9.89 -3.00
N ALA A 71 3.54 10.81 -3.54
CA ALA A 71 2.56 10.50 -4.57
C ALA A 71 3.22 10.05 -5.88
N ILE A 72 4.31 10.70 -6.30
CA ILE A 72 5.07 10.31 -7.49
C ILE A 72 5.68 8.92 -7.31
N ILE A 73 6.34 8.67 -6.17
CA ILE A 73 6.92 7.35 -5.86
C ILE A 73 5.83 6.27 -5.87
N THR A 74 4.69 6.53 -5.23
CA THR A 74 3.56 5.60 -5.19
C THR A 74 3.02 5.34 -6.60
N LEU A 75 2.85 6.38 -7.40
CA LEU A 75 2.34 6.27 -8.77
C LEU A 75 3.25 5.44 -9.67
N LEU A 76 4.58 5.59 -9.54
CA LEU A 76 5.57 4.78 -10.25
C LEU A 76 5.65 3.35 -9.70
N SER A 77 5.37 3.15 -8.42
CA SER A 77 5.42 1.83 -7.78
C SER A 77 4.26 0.93 -8.20
N ILE A 78 3.08 1.48 -8.50
CA ILE A 78 1.89 0.71 -8.94
C ILE A 78 2.17 -0.14 -10.20
N PRO A 79 2.62 0.43 -11.34
CA PRO A 79 2.87 -0.37 -12.55
C PRO A 79 4.01 -1.38 -12.34
N ILE A 80 5.05 -1.01 -11.59
CA ILE A 80 6.14 -1.93 -11.24
C ILE A 80 5.60 -3.09 -10.40
N GLY A 81 4.74 -2.81 -9.41
CA GLY A 81 4.09 -3.81 -8.58
C GLY A 81 3.20 -4.76 -9.39
N PHE A 82 2.47 -4.25 -10.40
CA PHE A 82 1.69 -5.09 -11.31
C PHE A 82 2.57 -6.00 -12.16
N LEU A 83 3.69 -5.50 -12.66
CA LEU A 83 4.63 -6.30 -13.45
C LEU A 83 5.26 -7.41 -12.60
N ILE A 84 5.71 -7.08 -11.38
CA ILE A 84 6.26 -8.06 -10.44
C ILE A 84 5.20 -9.07 -10.02
N GLY A 85 3.99 -8.63 -9.69
CA GLY A 85 2.88 -9.50 -9.31
C GLY A 85 2.52 -10.48 -10.42
N TRP A 86 2.45 -10.00 -11.67
CA TRP A 86 2.24 -10.85 -12.83
C TRP A 86 3.35 -11.90 -12.99
N ALA A 87 4.62 -11.49 -12.88
CA ALA A 87 5.77 -12.39 -12.99
C ALA A 87 5.75 -13.45 -11.89
N LEU A 88 5.40 -13.09 -10.65
CA LEU A 88 5.25 -14.04 -9.54
C LEU A 88 4.12 -15.04 -9.79
N CYS A 89 2.96 -14.57 -10.28
CA CYS A 89 1.88 -15.48 -10.64
C CYS A 89 2.29 -16.45 -11.77
N TYR A 90 3.00 -15.95 -12.79
CA TYR A 90 3.52 -16.78 -13.88
C TYR A 90 4.47 -17.87 -13.34
N LEU A 91 5.45 -17.47 -12.52
CA LEU A 91 6.41 -18.41 -11.90
C LEU A 91 5.72 -19.40 -10.96
N ALA A 92 4.69 -18.97 -10.23
CA ALA A 92 3.92 -19.86 -9.36
C ALA A 92 3.19 -20.94 -10.17
N VAL A 93 2.58 -20.58 -11.30
CA VAL A 93 1.91 -21.54 -12.19
C VAL A 93 2.92 -22.48 -12.85
N ASP A 94 4.05 -21.95 -13.32
CA ASP A 94 5.12 -22.75 -13.92
C ASP A 94 5.72 -23.75 -12.92
N ALA A 95 5.99 -23.31 -11.68
CA ALA A 95 6.52 -24.17 -10.61
C ALA A 95 5.53 -25.24 -10.14
N THR A 96 4.22 -25.01 -10.30
CA THR A 96 3.16 -25.95 -9.89
C THR A 96 2.67 -26.82 -11.05
N ALA A 97 3.24 -26.67 -12.25
CA ALA A 97 2.90 -27.48 -13.41
C ALA A 97 3.37 -28.93 -13.22
N GLN A 98 2.57 -29.74 -12.53
CA GLN A 98 2.70 -31.19 -12.50
C GLN A 98 2.11 -31.78 -13.78
N GLU A 99 2.69 -32.88 -14.30
CA GLU A 99 2.37 -33.47 -15.62
C GLU A 99 0.87 -33.75 -15.88
N LEU A 100 0.04 -33.79 -14.84
CA LEU A 100 -1.40 -34.09 -14.91
C LEU A 100 -2.35 -32.89 -14.68
N PHE A 101 -1.87 -31.76 -14.14
CA PHE A 101 -2.72 -30.61 -13.79
C PHE A 101 -2.05 -29.29 -14.19
N ARG A 102 -2.55 -28.66 -15.26
CA ARG A 102 -2.21 -27.26 -15.60
C ARG A 102 -3.30 -26.35 -15.04
N MET A 103 -3.01 -25.62 -13.96
CA MET A 103 -3.89 -24.53 -13.53
C MET A 103 -3.74 -23.35 -14.51
N PRO A 104 -4.81 -22.92 -15.20
CA PRO A 104 -4.72 -21.78 -16.10
C PRO A 104 -4.55 -20.49 -15.28
N LEU A 105 -3.53 -19.71 -15.63
CA LEU A 105 -3.29 -18.38 -15.07
C LEU A 105 -4.34 -17.38 -15.60
N VAL A 106 -5.48 -17.26 -14.92
CA VAL A 106 -6.53 -16.30 -15.29
C VAL A 106 -6.42 -15.06 -14.41
N ILE A 107 -5.60 -14.09 -14.82
CA ILE A 107 -5.55 -12.78 -14.18
C ILE A 107 -6.57 -11.87 -14.87
N THR A 108 -7.66 -11.55 -14.16
CA THR A 108 -8.72 -10.68 -14.68
C THR A 108 -8.43 -9.21 -14.36
N GLY A 109 -8.84 -8.28 -15.23
CA GLY A 109 -8.71 -6.83 -14.97
C GLY A 109 -9.33 -6.36 -13.64
N LYS A 110 -10.32 -7.10 -13.12
CA LYS A 110 -10.92 -6.86 -11.79
C LYS A 110 -9.88 -7.00 -10.66
N THR A 111 -8.94 -7.94 -10.76
CA THR A 111 -7.90 -8.16 -9.75
C THR A 111 -6.93 -6.97 -9.71
N TYR A 112 -6.52 -6.47 -10.88
CA TYR A 112 -5.70 -5.26 -10.96
C TYR A 112 -6.44 -4.02 -10.47
N ALA A 113 -7.72 -3.86 -10.83
CA ALA A 113 -8.54 -2.75 -10.36
C ALA A 113 -8.71 -2.77 -8.83
N PHE A 114 -8.94 -3.95 -8.24
CA PHE A 114 -9.02 -4.11 -6.80
C PHE A 114 -7.69 -3.78 -6.12
N ALA A 115 -6.57 -4.32 -6.61
CA ALA A 115 -5.24 -4.03 -6.09
C ALA A 115 -4.90 -2.54 -6.19
N PHE A 116 -5.21 -1.89 -7.32
CA PHE A 116 -5.08 -0.45 -7.51
C PHE A 116 -5.85 0.32 -6.44
N LEU A 117 -7.15 0.03 -6.29
CA LEU A 117 -8.02 0.70 -5.33
C LEU A 117 -7.52 0.56 -3.89
N VAL A 118 -7.09 -0.64 -3.49
CA VAL A 118 -6.57 -0.88 -2.14
C VAL A 118 -5.31 -0.05 -1.89
N VAL A 119 -4.34 -0.08 -2.81
CA VAL A 119 -3.06 0.64 -2.66
C VAL A 119 -3.29 2.16 -2.68
N THR A 120 -4.10 2.67 -3.62
CA THR A 120 -4.42 4.09 -3.69
C THR A 120 -5.21 4.56 -2.47
N ALA A 121 -6.18 3.79 -1.98
CA ALA A 121 -6.92 4.12 -0.77
C ALA A 121 -6.01 4.16 0.46
N ALA A 122 -5.10 3.19 0.60
CA ALA A 122 -4.10 3.17 1.66
C ALA A 122 -3.17 4.39 1.60
N ALA A 123 -2.70 4.76 0.41
CA ALA A 123 -1.88 5.95 0.15
C ALA A 123 -2.59 7.23 0.58
N VAL A 124 -3.83 7.42 0.13
CA VAL A 124 -4.65 8.61 0.46
C VAL A 124 -4.96 8.66 1.97
N ALA A 125 -5.33 7.54 2.58
CA ALA A 125 -5.62 7.48 4.01
C ALA A 125 -4.39 7.81 4.85
N SER A 126 -3.22 7.28 4.49
CA SER A 126 -1.95 7.59 5.15
C SER A 126 -1.60 9.08 5.03
N ALA A 127 -1.64 9.62 3.81
CA ALA A 127 -1.39 11.03 3.54
C ALA A 127 -2.31 11.95 4.36
N TYR A 128 -3.60 11.59 4.48
CA TYR A 128 -4.57 12.34 5.28
C TYR A 128 -4.26 12.30 6.78
N ILE A 129 -3.98 11.12 7.35
CA ILE A 129 -3.63 10.96 8.77
C ILE A 129 -2.40 11.79 9.11
N VAL A 130 -1.39 11.73 8.25
CA VAL A 130 -0.13 12.47 8.35
C VAL A 130 -0.37 13.98 8.32
N HIS A 131 -1.13 14.46 7.34
CA HIS A 131 -1.45 15.89 7.24
C HIS A 131 -2.20 16.40 8.48
N ARG A 132 -3.09 15.59 9.06
CA ARG A 132 -3.80 15.95 10.30
C ARG A 132 -2.86 16.01 11.50
N LYS A 133 -1.87 15.11 11.59
CA LYS A 133 -0.91 15.05 12.70
C LYS A 133 0.00 16.29 12.72
N LEU A 134 0.38 16.80 11.55
CA LEU A 134 1.14 18.06 11.42
C LEU A 134 0.40 19.24 12.06
N ARG A 135 -0.89 19.43 11.75
CA ARG A 135 -1.70 20.52 12.36
C ARG A 135 -1.83 20.43 13.88
N TYR A 136 -1.72 19.23 14.45
CA TYR A 136 -1.89 19.03 15.89
C TYR A 136 -0.59 19.26 16.68
N LEU A 137 0.57 18.96 16.09
CA LEU A 137 1.88 19.14 16.71
C LEU A 137 2.29 20.62 16.79
N ASP A 138 1.99 21.43 15.77
CA ASP A 138 2.26 22.88 15.79
C ASP A 138 1.43 23.58 16.89
N LEU A 139 0.18 23.16 17.11
CA LEU A 139 -0.70 23.75 18.14
C LEU A 139 -0.23 23.47 19.58
N VAL A 140 0.37 22.30 19.84
CA VAL A 140 0.85 21.90 21.17
C VAL A 140 2.28 22.40 21.44
N GLY A 141 3.11 22.55 20.39
CA GLY A 141 4.46 23.11 20.49
C GLY A 141 4.47 24.59 20.88
N VAL A 142 3.54 25.38 20.32
CA VAL A 142 3.40 26.82 20.58
C VAL A 142 3.01 27.11 22.04
N LEU A 143 2.36 26.18 22.74
CA LEU A 143 1.99 26.34 24.16
C LEU A 143 3.08 25.91 25.14
N LYS A 144 4.17 25.29 24.69
CA LYS A 144 5.29 24.83 25.54
C LYS A 144 6.56 25.66 25.42
N THR A 145 6.60 26.67 24.55
CA THR A 145 7.74 27.59 24.42
C THR A 145 7.60 28.85 25.29
N GLN A 146 6.59 28.89 26.17
CA GLN A 146 6.31 29.97 27.11
C GLN A 146 6.56 29.57 28.58
N GLU A 147 7.47 28.62 28.82
CA GLU A 147 8.13 28.45 30.13
C GLU A 147 9.64 28.29 29.96
#